data_AF-A0A5J5HRG1-F1
#
_entry.id   AF-A0A5J5HRG1-F1
#
_cell.length_a   1.000
_cell.length_b   1.000
_cell.length_c   1.000
_cell.angle_alpha   90.00
_cell.angle_beta   90.00
_cell.angle_gamma   90.00
#
_symmetry.space_group_name_H-M   'P 1'
#
loop_
_entity.id
_entity.type
_entity.pdbx_description
1 polymer ?
#
loop_
_entity_poly.entity_id
_entity_poly.type
_entity_poly.pdbx_seq_one_letter_code
_entity_poly.pdbx_strand_id
1 'polypeptide(L)' 'MQFLEIDELELRIEQLRNKMIETAAVTGLSSNITLYYSQKLDQLITIYQNTLKKETSEILMNRNKAV' A
#
# COMPACT_ATOMS: atom_id res chain seq x y z
N MET A 1 1.16 -11.27 -15.30
CA MET A 1 0.30 -11.69 -14.16
C MET A 1 0.61 -10.74 -13.00
N GLN A 2 0.37 -9.44 -13.18
CA GLN A 2 0.85 -8.36 -12.28
C GLN A 2 -0.32 -7.57 -11.65
N PHE A 3 -1.46 -7.47 -12.33
CA PHE A 3 -2.64 -6.77 -11.83
C PHE A 3 -3.26 -7.42 -10.58
N LEU A 4 -3.28 -8.76 -10.48
CA LEU A 4 -3.81 -9.48 -9.31
C LEU A 4 -3.07 -9.12 -8.01
N GLU A 5 -1.76 -8.83 -8.07
CA GLU A 5 -0.97 -8.48 -6.89
C GLU A 5 -1.22 -7.04 -6.40
N ILE A 6 -1.52 -6.12 -7.33
CA ILE A 6 -1.80 -4.71 -7.01
C ILE A 6 -3.21 -4.58 -6.42
N ASP A 7 -4.21 -5.21 -7.05
CA ASP A 7 -5.60 -5.17 -6.57
C ASP A 7 -5.72 -5.80 -5.17
N GLU A 8 -5.01 -6.90 -4.90
CA GLU A 8 -4.96 -7.52 -3.57
C GLU A 8 -4.30 -6.60 -2.53
N LEU A 9 -3.25 -5.89 -2.94
CA LEU A 9 -2.56 -4.94 -2.07
C LEU A 9 -3.44 -3.72 -1.76
N GLU A 10 -4.19 -3.19 -2.72
CA GLU A 10 -5.18 -2.13 -2.51
C GLU A 10 -6.27 -2.56 -1.53
N LEU A 11 -6.86 -3.74 -1.75
CA LEU A 11 -7.86 -4.30 -0.85
C LEU A 11 -7.30 -4.44 0.57
N ARG A 12 -6.04 -4.88 0.71
CA ARG A 12 -5.40 -5.03 2.01
C ARG A 12 -5.16 -3.69 2.70
N ILE A 13 -4.77 -2.66 1.96
CA ILE A 13 -4.62 -1.28 2.45
C ILE A 13 -5.97 -0.75 2.95
N GLU A 14 -7.03 -0.94 2.18
CA GLU A 14 -8.38 -0.49 2.55
C GLU A 14 -8.88 -1.17 3.83
N GLN A 15 -8.77 -2.50 3.91
CA GLN A 15 -9.15 -3.27 5.10
C GLN A 15 -8.38 -2.82 6.33
N LEU A 16 -7.07 -2.58 6.19
CA LEU A 16 -6.24 -2.16 7.31
C LEU A 16 -6.55 -0.73 7.77
N ARG A 17 -6.81 0.18 6.81
CA ARG A 17 -7.26 1.55 7.09
C ARG A 17 -8.56 1.55 7.90
N ASN A 18 -9.55 0.75 7.49
CA ASN A 18 -10.84 0.69 8.20
C ASN A 18 -10.66 0.18 9.63
N LYS A 19 -9.85 -0.88 9.82
CA LYS A 19 -9.50 -1.37 11.16
C LYS A 19 -8.79 -0.34 12.02
N MET A 20 -7.89 0.46 11.42
CA MET A 20 -7.20 1.53 12.14
C MET A 20 -8.20 2.59 12.62
N ILE A 21 -9.14 3.00 11.77
CA ILE A 21 -10.18 3.99 12.11
C ILE A 21 -11.06 3.48 13.25
N GLU A 22 -11.54 2.24 13.15
CA GLU A 22 -12.35 1.60 14.19
C GLU A 22 -11.57 1.51 15.52
N THR A 23 -10.29 1.11 15.45
CA THR A 23 -9.44 0.99 16.64
C THR A 23 -9.14 2.36 17.26
N ALA A 24 -8.90 3.39 16.44
CA ALA A 24 -8.66 4.74 16.89
C ALA A 24 -9.89 5.34 17.58
N ALA A 25 -11.10 5.03 17.07
CA ALA A 25 -12.34 5.46 17.68
C ALA A 25 -12.53 4.89 19.10
N VAL A 26 -12.02 3.69 19.37
CA VAL A 26 -12.13 3.02 20.68
C VAL A 26 -10.97 3.34 21.61
N THR A 27 -9.74 3.35 21.10
CA THR A 27 -8.51 3.40 21.90
C THR A 27 -7.81 4.75 21.89
N GLY A 28 -8.25 5.65 21.02
CA GLY A 28 -7.58 6.92 20.75
C GLY A 28 -6.45 6.80 19.72
N LEU A 29 -6.09 7.95 19.15
CA LEU A 29 -5.06 8.04 18.11
C LEU A 29 -3.65 7.78 18.63
N SER A 30 -3.38 8.13 19.88
CA SER A 30 -2.08 7.94 20.55
C SER A 30 -1.89 6.55 21.14
N SER A 31 -2.87 5.65 21.00
CA SER A 31 -2.75 4.29 21.53
C SER A 31 -1.66 3.52 20.76
N ASN A 32 -0.92 2.68 21.46
CA ASN A 32 0.09 1.82 20.83
C ASN A 32 -0.51 0.94 19.72
N ILE A 33 -1.78 0.56 19.86
CA ILE A 33 -2.48 -0.28 18.87
C ILE A 33 -2.78 0.54 17.61
N THR A 34 -3.29 1.77 17.76
CA THR A 34 -3.53 2.68 16.63
C THR A 34 -2.23 3.04 15.92
N LEU A 35 -1.17 3.32 16.68
CA LEU A 35 0.17 3.58 16.13
C LEU A 35 0.73 2.37 15.37
N TYR A 36 0.55 1.15 15.89
CA TYR A 36 0.93 -0.07 15.18
C TYR A 36 0.21 -0.20 13.84
N TYR A 37 -1.10 0.04 13.81
CA TYR A 37 -1.86 0.02 12.56
C TYR A 37 -1.41 1.11 11.58
N SER A 38 -1.10 2.31 12.07
CA SER A 38 -0.55 3.41 11.24
C SER A 38 0.76 3.00 10.58
N GLN A 39 1.72 2.49 11.35
CA GLN A 39 3.02 2.08 10.83
C GLN A 39 2.90 0.96 9.80
N LYS A 40 1.99 0.01 10.04
CA LYS A 40 1.75 -1.09 9.11
C LYS A 40 1.07 -0.61 7.81
N LEU A 41 0.19 0.37 7.90
CA LEU A 41 -0.42 1.01 6.73
C LEU A 41 0.62 1.73 5.88
N ASP A 42 1.54 2.48 6.51
CA ASP A 42 2.64 3.15 5.82
C ASP A 42 3.55 2.17 5.07
N GLN A 43 3.83 1.00 5.66
CA GLN A 43 4.60 -0.06 5.00
C GLN A 43 3.89 -0.57 3.74
N LEU A 44 2.59 -0.85 3.82
CA LEU A 44 1.82 -1.33 2.66
C LEU A 44 1.71 -0.28 1.56
N ILE A 45 1.50 0.99 1.92
CA ILE A 45 1.49 2.11 0.97
C ILE A 45 2.85 2.24 0.29
N THR A 46 3.95 2.11 1.05
CA THR A 46 5.31 2.16 0.49
C THR A 46 5.54 1.03 -0.51
N ILE A 47 5.09 -0.19 -0.19
CA ILE A 47 5.18 -1.34 -1.10
C ILE A 47 4.38 -1.04 -2.38
N TYR A 48 3.14 -0.58 -2.25
CA TYR A 48 2.27 -0.25 -3.39
C TYR A 48 2.91 0.79 -4.31
N GLN A 49 3.41 1.88 -3.74
CA GLN A 49 4.10 2.92 -4.50
C GLN A 49 5.37 2.39 -5.20
N ASN A 50 6.12 1.50 -4.55
CA ASN A 50 7.31 0.90 -5.16
C ASN A 50 6.95 -0.08 -6.28
N THR A 51 5.85 -0.82 -6.15
CA THR A 51 5.32 -1.70 -7.21
C THR A 51 4.94 -0.89 -8.45
N LEU A 52 4.19 0.21 -8.27
CA LEU A 52 3.83 1.10 -9.38
C LEU A 52 5.05 1.75 -10.06
N LYS A 53 6.06 2.16 -9.28
CA LYS A 53 7.31 2.71 -9.83
C LYS A 53 8.08 1.70 -10.67
N LYS A 54 8.13 0.44 -10.26
CA LYS A 54 8.78 -0.63 -11.01
C LYS A 54 8.08 -0.87 -12.35
N GLU A 55 6.76 -0.99 -12.33
CA GLU A 55 5.95 -1.18 -13.55
C GLU A 55 6.15 -0.01 -14.53
N THR A 56 6.13 1.23 -14.03
CA THR A 56 6.39 2.42 -14.86
C THR A 56 7.80 2.40 -15.45
N SER A 57 8.80 2.00 -14.67
CA SER A 57 10.21 1.93 -15.11
C SER A 57 10.42 0.84 -16.18
N GLU A 58 9.81 -0.33 -16.01
CA GLU A 58 9.84 -1.43 -16.98
C GLU A 58 9.16 -1.05 -18.31
N ILE A 59 8.00 -0.38 -18.25
CA ILE A 59 7.30 0.13 -19.44
C ILE A 59 8.16 1.15 -20.20
N LEU A 60 8.81 2.07 -19.47
CA LEU A 60 9.69 3.09 -20.07
C LEU A 60 10.96 2.46 -20.68
N MET A 61 11.56 1.46 -20.04
CA MET A 61 12.73 0.75 -20.56
C MET A 61 12.42 -0.08 -21.82
N ASN A 62 11.25 -0.70 -21.90
CA ASN A 62 10.84 -1.47 -23.07
C ASN A 62 10.54 -0.59 -24.29
N ARG A 63 10.04 0.65 -24.08
CA ARG A 63 9.82 1.62 -25.17
C ARG A 63 11.11 2.08 -25.86
N ASN A 64 12.20 2.24 -25.11
CA ASN A 64 13.47 2.76 -25.66
C ASN A 64 14.31 1.71 -26.41
N LYS A 65 13.96 0.42 -26.33
CA LYS A 65 14.61 -0.65 -27.12
C LYS A 65 13.99 -0.88 -28.50
N ALA A 66 12.85 -0.25 -28.80
CA ALA A 66 12.11 -0.43 -30.05
C ALA A 66 12.38 0.67 -31.10
N VAL A 67 13.42 1.49 -30.90
CA VAL A 67 13.86 2.56 -31.82
C VAL A 67 15.27 2.29 -32.29
#